data_AF-A0AAX6H494-F1
#
_entry.id   AF-A0AAX6H494-F1
#
_cell.length_a   1.000
_cell.length_b   1.000
_cell.length_c   1.000
_cell.angle_alpha   90.00
_cell.angle_beta   90.00
_cell.angle_gamma   90.00
#
_symmetry.space_group_name_H-M   'P 1'
#
loop_
_entity.id
_entity.type
_entity.pdbx_description
1 polymer ?
#
loop_
_entity_poly.entity_id
_entity_poly.type
_entity_poly.pdbx_seq_one_letter_code
_entity_poly.pdbx_strand_id
1 'polypeptide(L)'
;MIYTRCVLVIHNIAHQGRGPLDDFRYVDLPGHYMDLFKLYDPMGGEHFNIFAAGLKAADRVVTVSHGYSWELKTSEGGWGLNGIINENDWKFRGIVNGIDTEDWNPKLDIHLKSDGYTNYSLGTLQTGKPQCKAALQRELGLPVHDNVPVIGFIGRLDHQKGVDLIAEAMQWIVSQDLQLVMLGTGRADLEEMLRNFEKHHRDKVRGWVGFSVKMAHRITAGADVLLMPSRFEPCGLNQLYAMAYGTVPVVHAVGGLRDTVHQFDPYNETGLGWAFERAEAGRLIDALRNCLNTYWNYKSSWEGLQKRGMTQDLSWDNAAQQYEEVLVAAKYHW
;
A
#
# COMPACT_ATOMS: atom_id res chain seq x y z
N MET A 1 -23.16 -27.69 -16.29
CA MET A 1 -21.93 -26.88 -16.11
C MET A 1 -20.84 -27.70 -15.40
N ILE A 2 -20.39 -28.83 -15.97
CA ILE A 2 -19.39 -29.70 -15.27
C ILE A 2 -17.96 -29.16 -15.45
N TYR A 3 -17.76 -28.25 -16.40
CA TYR A 3 -16.44 -27.76 -16.82
C TYR A 3 -16.11 -26.33 -16.40
N THR A 4 -17.04 -25.61 -15.77
CA THR A 4 -16.82 -24.24 -15.31
C THR A 4 -16.16 -24.26 -13.93
N ARG A 5 -15.27 -23.30 -13.68
CA ARG A 5 -14.60 -23.12 -12.39
C ARG A 5 -14.77 -21.68 -11.91
N CYS A 6 -14.67 -21.49 -10.61
CA CYS A 6 -14.78 -20.22 -9.92
C CYS A 6 -13.52 -19.95 -9.10
N VAL A 7 -12.91 -18.79 -9.32
CA VAL A 7 -11.81 -18.28 -8.51
C VAL A 7 -12.27 -17.03 -7.79
N LEU A 8 -12.25 -17.06 -6.46
CA LEU A 8 -12.62 -15.91 -5.63
C LEU A 8 -11.38 -15.05 -5.37
N VAL A 9 -11.47 -13.74 -5.61
CA VAL A 9 -10.39 -12.80 -5.31
C VAL A 9 -10.73 -11.98 -4.07
N ILE A 10 -9.86 -12.01 -3.06
CA ILE A 10 -10.01 -11.26 -1.81
C ILE A 10 -9.16 -10.00 -1.87
N HIS A 11 -9.82 -8.87 -2.09
CA HIS A 11 -9.21 -7.54 -1.99
C HIS A 11 -9.25 -6.98 -0.57
N ASN A 12 -10.28 -7.34 0.20
CA ASN A 12 -10.46 -6.89 1.58
C ASN A 12 -11.43 -7.84 2.32
N ILE A 13 -10.97 -8.43 3.42
CA ILE A 13 -11.73 -9.37 4.25
C ILE A 13 -12.66 -8.69 5.26
N ALA A 14 -12.53 -7.40 5.52
CA ALA A 14 -13.31 -6.72 6.55
C ALA A 14 -14.80 -6.59 6.17
N HIS A 15 -15.10 -6.52 4.86
CA HIS A 15 -16.46 -6.35 4.34
C HIS A 15 -17.02 -7.69 3.83
N GLN A 16 -17.63 -8.45 4.73
CA GLN A 16 -18.00 -9.86 4.47
C GLN A 16 -19.46 -10.09 4.05
N GLY A 17 -20.31 -9.07 4.13
CA GLY A 17 -21.77 -9.28 3.98
C GLY A 17 -22.32 -10.20 5.08
N ARG A 18 -21.99 -9.88 6.34
CA ARG A 18 -22.44 -10.60 7.54
C ARG A 18 -23.81 -10.09 8.00
N GLY A 19 -24.70 -11.00 8.40
CA GLY A 19 -26.05 -10.69 8.88
C GLY A 19 -26.68 -11.80 9.74
N PRO A 20 -27.92 -11.61 10.22
CA PRO A 20 -28.71 -12.67 10.86
C PRO A 20 -28.88 -13.89 9.95
N LEU A 21 -28.93 -15.11 10.51
CA LEU A 21 -29.07 -16.33 9.71
C LEU A 21 -30.33 -16.33 8.83
N ASP A 22 -31.42 -15.70 9.29
CA ASP A 22 -32.68 -15.54 8.57
C ASP A 22 -32.54 -14.77 7.24
N ASP A 23 -31.46 -13.98 7.06
CA ASP A 23 -31.17 -13.27 5.81
C ASP A 23 -30.87 -14.24 4.65
N PHE A 24 -30.61 -15.53 4.92
CA PHE A 24 -30.51 -16.56 3.89
C PHE A 24 -31.75 -16.60 2.97
N ARG A 25 -32.93 -16.20 3.45
CA ARG A 25 -34.14 -16.10 2.61
C ARG A 25 -34.01 -15.12 1.44
N TYR A 26 -33.09 -14.16 1.52
CA TYR A 26 -32.90 -13.14 0.49
C TYR A 26 -32.02 -13.61 -0.68
N VAL A 27 -31.28 -14.72 -0.54
CA VAL A 27 -30.44 -15.25 -1.64
C VAL A 27 -31.19 -16.19 -2.59
N ASP A 28 -32.45 -16.54 -2.28
CA ASP A 28 -33.32 -17.39 -3.11
C ASP A 28 -32.68 -18.75 -3.49
N LEU A 29 -31.92 -19.33 -2.56
CA LEU A 29 -31.26 -20.64 -2.74
C LEU A 29 -32.01 -21.75 -2.00
N PRO A 30 -31.98 -23.01 -2.50
CA PRO A 30 -32.48 -24.16 -1.77
C PRO A 30 -31.84 -24.29 -0.37
N GLY A 31 -32.62 -24.70 0.63
CA GLY A 31 -32.19 -24.76 2.03
C GLY A 31 -30.95 -25.61 2.30
N HIS A 32 -30.62 -26.58 1.44
CA HIS A 32 -29.40 -27.39 1.60
C HIS A 32 -28.10 -26.59 1.37
N TYR A 33 -28.16 -25.37 0.82
CA TYR A 33 -27.00 -24.48 0.71
C TYR A 33 -26.76 -23.64 1.97
N MET A 34 -27.68 -23.62 2.94
CA MET A 34 -27.60 -22.75 4.12
C MET A 34 -26.29 -22.93 4.90
N ASP A 35 -25.79 -24.16 5.02
CA ASP A 35 -24.57 -24.44 5.77
C ASP A 35 -23.30 -23.81 5.14
N LEU A 36 -23.32 -23.49 3.84
CA LEU A 36 -22.24 -22.73 3.22
C LEU A 36 -22.18 -21.30 3.76
N PHE A 37 -23.34 -20.69 4.01
CA PHE A 37 -23.44 -19.31 4.49
C PHE A 37 -23.24 -19.16 6.00
N LYS A 38 -23.25 -20.26 6.76
CA LYS A 38 -23.06 -20.20 8.21
C LYS A 38 -21.62 -19.83 8.58
N LEU A 39 -21.52 -18.83 9.45
CA LEU A 39 -20.32 -18.49 10.22
C LEU A 39 -20.68 -18.51 11.71
N TYR A 40 -19.93 -19.27 12.51
CA TYR A 40 -20.09 -19.28 13.96
C TYR A 40 -19.24 -18.17 14.60
N ASP A 41 -19.89 -17.30 15.35
CA ASP A 41 -19.24 -16.33 16.23
C ASP A 41 -19.39 -16.79 17.69
N PRO A 42 -18.30 -17.00 18.44
CA PRO A 42 -18.36 -17.42 19.84
C PRO A 42 -19.22 -16.55 20.76
N MET A 43 -19.41 -15.27 20.43
CA MET A 43 -20.19 -14.33 21.25
C MET A 43 -21.65 -14.22 20.80
N GLY A 44 -21.92 -14.40 19.50
CA GLY A 44 -23.24 -14.15 18.91
C GLY A 44 -23.92 -15.36 18.27
N GLY A 45 -23.29 -16.54 18.29
CA GLY A 45 -23.81 -17.76 17.67
C GLY A 45 -23.69 -17.78 16.15
N GLU A 46 -24.61 -18.48 15.48
CA GLU A 46 -24.61 -18.63 14.02
C GLU A 46 -25.06 -17.35 13.31
N HIS A 47 -24.28 -16.95 12.31
CA HIS A 47 -24.57 -15.81 11.44
C HIS A 47 -24.58 -16.24 9.98
N PHE A 48 -25.36 -15.50 9.18
CA PHE A 48 -25.25 -15.53 7.73
C PHE A 48 -24.00 -14.75 7.29
N ASN A 49 -23.26 -15.29 6.33
CA ASN A 49 -22.07 -14.66 5.77
C ASN A 49 -21.87 -15.08 4.30
N ILE A 50 -22.03 -14.12 3.39
CA ILE A 50 -21.86 -14.34 1.94
C ILE A 50 -20.41 -14.70 1.60
N PHE A 51 -19.45 -14.03 2.26
CA PHE A 51 -18.02 -14.27 2.04
C PHE A 51 -17.62 -15.70 2.44
N ALA A 52 -18.16 -16.21 3.55
CA ALA A 52 -17.95 -17.59 3.98
C ALA A 52 -18.45 -18.60 2.94
N ALA A 53 -19.63 -18.36 2.36
CA ALA A 53 -20.15 -19.20 1.29
C ALA A 53 -19.25 -19.18 0.05
N GLY A 54 -18.79 -17.99 -0.35
CA GLY A 54 -17.85 -17.84 -1.46
C GLY A 54 -16.53 -18.60 -1.24
N LEU A 55 -15.95 -18.47 -0.04
CA LEU A 55 -14.72 -19.18 0.35
C LEU A 55 -14.86 -20.71 0.29
N LYS A 56 -15.96 -21.23 0.84
CA LYS A 56 -16.22 -22.68 0.85
C LYS A 56 -16.51 -23.21 -0.56
N ALA A 57 -17.24 -22.46 -1.37
CA ALA A 57 -17.71 -22.88 -2.70
C ALA A 57 -16.69 -22.68 -3.83
N ALA A 58 -15.75 -21.74 -3.71
CA ALA A 58 -14.76 -21.48 -4.75
C ALA A 58 -13.80 -22.68 -4.94
N ASP A 59 -13.36 -22.88 -6.19
CA ASP A 59 -12.37 -23.91 -6.53
C ASP A 59 -10.96 -23.44 -6.12
N ARG A 60 -10.68 -22.15 -6.31
CA ARG A 60 -9.44 -21.49 -5.86
C ARG A 60 -9.75 -20.12 -5.25
N VAL A 61 -8.85 -19.65 -4.41
CA VAL A 61 -8.92 -18.33 -3.80
C VAL A 61 -7.62 -17.60 -4.06
N VAL A 62 -7.72 -16.40 -4.63
CA VAL A 62 -6.59 -15.49 -4.80
C VAL A 62 -6.70 -14.36 -3.80
N THR A 63 -5.58 -13.97 -3.22
CA THR A 63 -5.45 -12.77 -2.41
C THR A 63 -4.45 -11.84 -3.08
N VAL A 64 -4.58 -10.54 -2.82
CA VAL A 64 -3.77 -9.50 -3.49
C VAL A 64 -2.30 -9.42 -3.03
N SER A 65 -1.86 -10.33 -2.15
CA SER A 65 -0.44 -10.53 -1.82
C SER A 65 -0.20 -11.85 -1.06
N HIS A 66 1.04 -12.31 -1.00
CA HIS A 66 1.43 -13.50 -0.22
C HIS A 66 1.33 -13.26 1.29
N GLY A 67 1.88 -12.14 1.78
CA GLY A 67 1.77 -11.70 3.16
C GLY A 67 0.31 -11.56 3.59
N TYR A 68 -0.53 -10.99 2.72
CA TYR A 68 -1.96 -10.88 3.00
C TYR A 68 -2.64 -12.24 3.11
N SER A 69 -2.33 -13.20 2.22
CA SER A 69 -2.79 -14.59 2.33
C SER A 69 -2.46 -15.21 3.69
N TRP A 70 -1.27 -14.96 4.22
CA TRP A 70 -0.87 -15.44 5.54
C TRP A 70 -1.61 -14.73 6.67
N GLU A 71 -1.74 -13.40 6.60
CA GLU A 71 -2.45 -12.60 7.61
C GLU A 71 -3.91 -13.05 7.79
N LEU A 72 -4.59 -13.38 6.70
CA LEU A 72 -5.96 -13.90 6.73
C LEU A 72 -6.13 -15.20 7.53
N LYS A 73 -5.05 -15.96 7.74
CA LYS A 73 -5.07 -17.21 8.53
C LYS A 73 -4.99 -16.96 10.03
N THR A 74 -4.63 -15.74 10.44
CA THR A 74 -4.52 -15.35 11.85
C THR A 74 -5.88 -14.92 12.41
N SER A 75 -6.05 -15.00 13.74
CA SER A 75 -7.29 -14.54 14.39
C SER A 75 -7.57 -13.05 14.17
N GLU A 76 -6.52 -12.23 14.18
CA GLU A 76 -6.61 -10.78 13.99
C GLU A 76 -6.88 -10.42 12.52
N GLY A 77 -6.14 -11.02 11.59
CA GLY A 77 -6.23 -10.70 10.17
C GLY A 77 -7.36 -11.40 9.42
N GLY A 78 -7.89 -12.51 9.92
CA GLY A 78 -8.99 -13.25 9.28
C GLY A 78 -10.39 -12.74 9.60
N TRP A 79 -10.55 -11.78 10.53
CA TRP A 79 -11.84 -11.18 10.87
C TRP A 79 -12.95 -12.22 11.17
N GLY A 80 -12.60 -13.27 11.92
CA GLY A 80 -13.49 -14.38 12.27
C GLY A 80 -13.62 -15.48 11.20
N LEU A 81 -13.14 -15.26 9.98
CA LEU A 81 -13.11 -16.28 8.91
C LEU A 81 -11.86 -17.15 8.95
N ASN A 82 -10.89 -16.87 9.83
CA ASN A 82 -9.61 -17.57 9.88
C ASN A 82 -9.76 -19.10 10.00
N GLY A 83 -10.77 -19.61 10.73
CA GLY A 83 -11.06 -21.05 10.79
C GLY A 83 -11.37 -21.64 9.41
N ILE A 84 -12.34 -21.05 8.71
CA ILE A 84 -12.74 -21.45 7.35
C ILE A 84 -11.57 -21.32 6.38
N ILE A 85 -10.78 -20.26 6.50
CA ILE A 85 -9.61 -20.01 5.64
C ILE A 85 -8.55 -21.09 5.84
N ASN A 86 -8.23 -21.45 7.09
CA ASN A 86 -7.26 -22.52 7.38
C ASN A 86 -7.75 -23.88 6.87
N GLU A 87 -9.05 -24.19 7.00
CA GLU A 87 -9.63 -25.42 6.44
C GLU A 87 -9.54 -25.49 4.90
N ASN A 88 -9.51 -24.32 4.24
CA ASN A 88 -9.45 -24.18 2.80
C ASN A 88 -8.08 -23.72 2.29
N ASP A 89 -7.03 -23.79 3.10
CA ASP A 89 -5.73 -23.18 2.79
C ASP A 89 -5.13 -23.71 1.47
N TRP A 90 -5.37 -24.98 1.17
CA TRP A 90 -4.95 -25.61 -0.08
C TRP A 90 -5.48 -24.91 -1.34
N LYS A 91 -6.54 -24.09 -1.23
CA LYS A 91 -7.12 -23.28 -2.32
C LYS A 91 -6.43 -21.93 -2.51
N PHE A 92 -5.69 -21.43 -1.52
CA PHE A 92 -5.22 -20.06 -1.47
C PHE A 92 -3.92 -19.85 -2.24
N ARG A 93 -3.86 -18.74 -2.98
CA ARG A 93 -2.63 -18.20 -3.53
C ARG A 93 -2.59 -16.68 -3.37
N GLY A 94 -1.46 -16.15 -2.90
CA GLY A 94 -1.20 -14.71 -2.92
C GLY A 94 -0.60 -14.32 -4.25
N ILE A 95 -1.10 -13.27 -4.89
CA ILE A 95 -0.53 -12.71 -6.11
C ILE A 95 -0.40 -11.21 -5.90
N VAL A 96 0.82 -10.71 -5.95
CA VAL A 96 1.10 -9.27 -5.86
C VAL A 96 0.60 -8.62 -7.15
N ASN A 97 -0.12 -7.51 -7.03
CA ASN A 97 -0.63 -6.77 -8.19
C ASN A 97 0.49 -6.06 -8.97
N GLY A 98 0.23 -5.83 -10.25
CA GLY A 98 1.01 -4.93 -11.09
C GLY A 98 0.46 -3.50 -11.09
N ILE A 99 1.19 -2.60 -11.76
CA ILE A 99 0.76 -1.24 -12.07
C ILE A 99 0.65 -1.04 -13.58
N ASP A 100 -0.16 -0.07 -13.98
CA ASP A 100 -0.18 0.42 -15.35
C ASP A 100 1.09 1.25 -15.61
N THR A 101 1.94 0.77 -16.51
CA THR A 101 3.25 1.36 -16.84
C THR A 101 3.18 2.45 -17.91
N GLU A 102 1.99 2.75 -18.43
CA GLU A 102 1.73 3.94 -19.24
C GLU A 102 1.33 5.13 -18.35
N ASP A 103 0.45 4.87 -17.37
CA ASP A 103 0.01 5.89 -16.41
C ASP A 103 1.10 6.23 -15.39
N TRP A 104 1.69 5.20 -14.75
CA TRP A 104 2.68 5.37 -13.67
C TRP A 104 4.11 5.18 -14.17
N ASN A 105 4.56 6.13 -14.99
CA ASN A 105 5.87 6.09 -15.59
C ASN A 105 6.49 7.48 -15.69
N PRO A 106 7.58 7.79 -14.96
CA PRO A 106 8.15 9.13 -14.94
C PRO A 106 8.59 9.64 -16.32
N LYS A 107 8.81 8.74 -17.30
CA LYS A 107 9.18 9.09 -18.67
C LYS A 107 7.99 9.57 -19.50
N LEU A 108 6.78 9.08 -19.22
CA LEU A 108 5.58 9.31 -20.02
C LEU A 108 4.52 10.17 -19.32
N ASP A 109 4.59 10.22 -17.98
CA ASP A 109 3.63 10.85 -17.09
C ASP A 109 3.23 12.26 -17.55
N ILE A 110 1.95 12.41 -17.89
CA ILE A 110 1.38 13.65 -18.39
C ILE A 110 1.34 14.76 -17.33
N HIS A 111 1.36 14.40 -16.05
CA HIS A 111 1.28 15.33 -14.92
C HIS A 111 2.62 16.02 -14.61
N LEU A 112 3.72 15.53 -15.21
CA LEU A 112 5.07 16.08 -15.05
C LEU A 112 5.50 17.00 -16.21
N LYS A 113 4.59 17.36 -17.13
CA LYS A 113 4.91 18.17 -18.34
C LYS A 113 4.73 19.68 -18.17
N SER A 114 4.40 20.14 -16.97
CA SER A 114 4.01 21.55 -16.71
C SER A 114 4.44 22.00 -15.31
N ASP A 115 4.30 23.29 -15.02
CA ASP A 115 4.52 23.88 -13.69
C ASP A 115 5.95 23.69 -13.13
N GLY A 116 6.94 23.56 -14.03
CA GLY A 116 8.34 23.35 -13.68
C GLY A 116 8.74 21.91 -13.39
N TYR A 117 7.78 20.97 -13.47
CA TYR A 117 8.08 19.53 -13.47
C TYR A 117 8.70 19.11 -14.80
N THR A 118 9.35 17.94 -14.80
CA THR A 118 9.88 17.33 -16.01
C THR A 118 9.70 15.82 -15.99
N ASN A 119 9.52 15.22 -17.17
CA ASN A 119 9.63 13.77 -17.31
C ASN A 119 11.09 13.33 -17.18
N TYR A 120 11.30 12.14 -16.62
CA TYR A 120 12.62 11.58 -16.44
C TYR A 120 12.64 10.06 -16.59
N SER A 121 13.83 9.52 -16.75
CA SER A 121 14.11 8.10 -16.91
C SER A 121 15.21 7.69 -15.95
N LEU A 122 15.53 6.40 -15.90
CA LEU A 122 16.67 5.90 -15.14
C LEU A 122 17.98 6.66 -15.47
N GLY A 123 18.20 7.00 -16.75
CA GLY A 123 19.39 7.73 -17.19
C GLY A 123 19.40 9.22 -16.86
N THR A 124 18.22 9.81 -16.58
CA THR A 124 18.06 11.23 -16.22
C THR A 124 17.54 11.44 -14.80
N LEU A 125 17.60 10.39 -13.96
CA LEU A 125 17.08 10.39 -12.59
C LEU A 125 17.70 11.52 -11.75
N GLN A 126 19.02 11.68 -11.83
CA GLN A 126 19.77 12.64 -11.00
C GLN A 126 19.56 14.11 -11.39
N THR A 127 18.92 14.39 -12.53
CA THR A 127 18.59 15.75 -12.96
C THR A 127 17.09 16.00 -12.93
N GLY A 128 16.30 15.07 -13.44
CA GLY A 128 14.85 15.23 -13.54
C GLY A 128 14.13 15.12 -12.20
N LYS A 129 14.53 14.18 -11.32
CA LYS A 129 13.88 14.04 -10.02
C LYS A 129 14.12 15.26 -9.10
N PRO A 130 15.34 15.80 -8.97
CA PRO A 130 15.54 17.06 -8.23
C PRO A 130 14.75 18.25 -8.80
N GLN A 131 14.57 18.32 -10.13
CA GLN A 131 13.71 19.35 -10.74
C GLN A 131 12.25 19.19 -10.31
N CYS A 132 11.71 17.96 -10.34
CA CYS A 132 10.36 17.66 -9.83
C CYS A 132 10.22 17.97 -8.33
N LYS A 133 11.25 17.69 -7.52
CA LYS A 133 11.28 18.06 -6.10
C LYS A 133 11.20 19.57 -5.91
N ALA A 134 12.02 20.33 -6.62
CA ALA A 134 11.99 21.79 -6.54
C ALA A 134 10.66 22.37 -7.04
N ALA A 135 10.05 21.77 -8.07
CA ALA A 135 8.72 22.14 -8.55
C ALA A 135 7.64 21.87 -7.49
N LEU A 136 7.68 20.71 -6.83
CA LEU A 136 6.78 20.36 -5.73
C LEU A 136 6.91 21.30 -4.54
N GLN A 137 8.14 21.63 -4.15
CA GLN A 137 8.40 22.61 -3.10
C GLN A 137 7.79 23.97 -3.46
N ARG A 138 7.96 24.45 -4.70
CA ARG A 138 7.37 25.72 -5.16
C ARG A 138 5.85 25.68 -5.20
N GLU A 139 5.25 24.64 -5.78
CA GLU A 139 3.79 24.48 -5.91
C GLU A 139 3.11 24.47 -4.54
N LEU A 140 3.74 23.85 -3.55
CA LEU A 140 3.24 23.80 -2.18
C LEU A 140 3.70 24.98 -1.33
N GLY A 141 4.50 25.91 -1.85
CA GLY A 141 5.03 27.04 -1.09
C GLY A 141 5.93 26.63 0.08
N LEU A 142 6.65 25.51 -0.06
CA LEU A 142 7.73 25.09 0.84
C LEU A 142 9.05 25.78 0.42
N PRO A 143 9.99 25.99 1.36
CA PRO A 143 11.35 26.41 1.02
C PRO A 143 12.00 25.47 0.00
N VAL A 144 12.56 26.02 -1.07
CA VAL A 144 13.20 25.22 -2.12
C VAL A 144 14.62 24.90 -1.68
N HIS A 145 14.83 23.67 -1.24
CA HIS A 145 16.12 23.17 -0.79
C HIS A 145 16.39 21.77 -1.34
N ASP A 146 17.49 21.66 -2.08
CA ASP A 146 17.87 20.40 -2.75
C ASP A 146 18.27 19.32 -1.73
N ASN A 147 18.95 19.71 -0.65
CA ASN A 147 19.50 18.80 0.36
C ASN A 147 18.52 18.40 1.47
N VAL A 148 17.36 19.07 1.57
CA VAL A 148 16.34 18.81 2.59
C VAL A 148 15.39 17.73 2.06
N PRO A 149 15.32 16.53 2.66
CA PRO A 149 14.49 15.45 2.14
C PRO A 149 12.99 15.79 2.22
N VAL A 150 12.26 15.43 1.16
CA VAL A 150 10.80 15.53 1.11
C VAL A 150 10.20 14.15 1.32
N ILE A 151 9.43 14.01 2.40
CA ILE A 151 8.63 12.83 2.70
C ILE A 151 7.20 13.08 2.22
N GLY A 152 6.68 12.19 1.37
CA GLY A 152 5.31 12.20 0.91
C GLY A 152 4.45 11.15 1.64
N PHE A 153 3.18 11.46 1.85
CA PHE A 153 2.13 10.50 2.19
C PHE A 153 0.95 10.72 1.25
N ILE A 154 0.40 9.63 0.70
CA ILE A 154 -0.77 9.67 -0.20
C ILE A 154 -1.75 8.60 0.25
N GLY A 155 -2.97 8.96 0.64
CA GLY A 155 -3.97 7.98 1.01
C GLY A 155 -5.20 8.55 1.71
N ARG A 156 -6.13 7.66 2.05
CA ARG A 156 -7.29 8.01 2.90
C ARG A 156 -6.82 8.42 4.28
N LEU A 157 -7.49 9.41 4.86
CA LEU A 157 -7.23 9.84 6.23
C LEU A 157 -8.08 9.03 7.20
N ASP A 158 -7.58 7.85 7.55
CA ASP A 158 -8.17 6.94 8.52
C ASP A 158 -7.09 6.22 9.35
N HIS A 159 -7.53 5.47 10.36
CA HIS A 159 -6.66 4.69 11.22
C HIS A 159 -6.03 3.48 10.50
N GLN A 160 -6.65 3.00 9.41
CA GLN A 160 -6.09 1.91 8.62
C GLN A 160 -4.79 2.35 7.93
N LYS A 161 -4.72 3.60 7.45
CA LYS A 161 -3.54 4.18 6.79
C LYS A 161 -2.48 4.70 7.76
N GLY A 162 -2.68 4.57 9.07
CA GLY A 162 -1.67 4.91 10.08
C GLY A 162 -1.37 6.41 10.19
N VAL A 163 -2.33 7.28 9.86
CA VAL A 163 -2.15 8.74 9.92
C VAL A 163 -1.94 9.22 11.36
N ASP A 164 -2.54 8.53 12.31
CA ASP A 164 -2.32 8.67 13.75
C ASP A 164 -0.85 8.43 14.14
N LEU A 165 -0.16 7.46 13.53
CA LEU A 165 1.27 7.25 13.76
C LEU A 165 2.12 8.43 13.30
N ILE A 166 1.76 9.04 12.17
CA ILE A 166 2.44 10.26 11.67
C ILE A 166 2.21 11.41 12.65
N ALA A 167 1.01 11.52 13.20
CA ALA A 167 0.67 12.54 14.19
C ALA A 167 1.49 12.39 15.48
N GLU A 168 1.58 11.17 16.00
CA GLU A 168 2.40 10.86 17.18
C GLU A 168 3.89 11.11 16.92
N ALA A 169 4.38 10.81 15.71
CA ALA A 169 5.75 11.08 15.30
C ALA A 169 6.01 12.55 14.96
N MET A 170 4.99 13.41 14.89
CA MET A 170 5.10 14.75 14.32
C MET A 170 6.14 15.62 15.05
N GLN A 171 6.18 15.56 16.39
CA GLN A 171 7.16 16.32 17.16
C GLN A 171 8.60 15.96 16.77
N TRP A 172 8.87 14.67 16.51
CA TRP A 172 10.17 14.23 16.01
C TRP A 172 10.39 14.71 14.57
N ILE A 173 9.41 14.51 13.68
CA ILE A 173 9.47 14.91 12.27
C ILE A 173 9.84 16.40 12.13
N VAL A 174 9.14 17.30 12.82
CA VAL A 174 9.40 18.75 12.73
C VAL A 174 10.72 19.19 13.37
N SER A 175 11.28 18.37 14.27
CA SER A 175 12.59 18.62 14.86
C SER A 175 13.75 18.31 13.91
N GLN A 176 13.51 17.54 12.85
CA GLN A 176 14.50 17.20 11.84
C GLN A 176 14.51 18.24 10.71
N ASP A 177 15.61 18.33 9.96
CA ASP A 177 15.71 19.17 8.76
C ASP A 177 15.12 18.43 7.55
N LEU A 178 13.79 18.34 7.51
CA LEU A 178 13.03 17.65 6.46
C LEU A 178 11.71 18.38 6.18
N GLN A 179 11.07 18.00 5.07
CA GLN A 179 9.73 18.44 4.70
C GLN A 179 8.77 17.25 4.62
N LEU A 180 7.52 17.47 5.02
CA LEU A 180 6.45 16.48 4.98
C LEU A 180 5.28 17.02 4.15
N VAL A 181 4.88 16.24 3.15
CA VAL A 181 3.72 16.52 2.28
C VAL A 181 2.72 15.40 2.42
N MET A 182 1.48 15.73 2.76
CA MET A 182 0.41 14.74 2.94
C MET A 182 -0.76 15.07 2.03
N LEU A 183 -1.16 14.12 1.18
CA LEU A 183 -2.34 14.21 0.31
C LEU A 183 -3.36 13.17 0.75
N GLY A 184 -4.57 13.63 1.07
CA GLY A 184 -5.65 12.72 1.46
C GLY A 184 -6.94 13.41 1.89
N THR A 185 -8.00 12.62 1.99
CA THR A 185 -9.27 13.01 2.60
C THR A 185 -9.84 11.83 3.37
N GLY A 186 -10.70 12.10 4.36
CA GLY A 186 -11.29 11.04 5.16
C GLY A 186 -12.00 11.58 6.38
N ARG A 187 -11.55 11.17 7.57
CA ARG A 187 -12.19 11.60 8.82
C ARG A 187 -11.85 13.07 9.12
N ALA A 188 -12.87 13.84 9.53
CA ALA A 188 -12.75 15.27 9.78
C ALA A 188 -11.75 15.61 10.89
N ASP A 189 -11.62 14.78 11.91
CA ASP A 189 -10.64 14.94 13.00
C ASP A 189 -9.20 14.87 12.50
N LEU A 190 -8.91 13.92 11.59
CA LEU A 190 -7.59 13.78 10.96
C LEU A 190 -7.32 14.90 9.95
N GLU A 191 -8.32 15.35 9.22
CA GLU A 191 -8.18 16.52 8.33
C GLU A 191 -7.88 17.81 9.10
N GLU A 192 -8.57 18.04 10.22
CA GLU A 192 -8.33 19.19 11.09
C GLU A 192 -6.92 19.13 11.71
N MET A 193 -6.49 17.95 12.14
CA MET A 193 -5.14 17.71 12.63
C MET A 193 -4.07 18.10 11.58
N LEU A 194 -4.25 17.72 10.31
CA LEU A 194 -3.33 18.12 9.23
C LEU A 194 -3.30 19.63 9.03
N ARG A 195 -4.46 20.28 9.02
CA ARG A 195 -4.55 21.75 8.91
C ARG A 195 -3.84 22.44 10.09
N ASN A 196 -3.94 21.87 11.28
CA ASN A 196 -3.26 22.37 12.47
C ASN A 196 -1.73 22.21 12.34
N PHE A 197 -1.23 21.07 11.89
CA PHE A 197 0.21 20.89 11.67
C PHE A 197 0.77 21.84 10.62
N GLU A 198 0.06 22.00 9.49
CA GLU A 198 0.44 22.97 8.48
C GLU A 198 0.48 24.39 9.04
N LYS A 199 -0.53 24.81 9.82
CA LYS A 199 -0.58 26.16 10.41
C LYS A 199 0.62 26.46 11.31
N HIS A 200 1.10 25.48 12.08
CA HIS A 200 2.21 25.67 13.03
C HIS A 200 3.59 25.47 12.40
N HIS A 201 3.69 24.71 11.31
CA HIS A 201 4.96 24.33 10.68
C HIS A 201 4.94 24.60 9.18
N ARG A 202 4.54 25.81 8.77
CA ARG A 202 4.37 26.14 7.35
C ARG A 202 5.68 26.07 6.54
N ASP A 203 6.84 26.09 7.14
CA ASP A 203 8.10 25.91 6.42
C ASP A 203 8.44 24.42 6.16
N LYS A 204 7.80 23.48 6.87
CA LYS A 204 8.11 22.05 6.81
C LYS A 204 6.95 21.14 6.41
N VAL A 205 5.72 21.45 6.81
CA VAL A 205 4.56 20.56 6.67
C VAL A 205 3.50 21.17 5.75
N ARG A 206 3.00 20.37 4.81
CA ARG A 206 1.88 20.72 3.92
C ARG A 206 0.85 19.62 3.87
N GLY A 207 -0.41 19.97 4.16
CA GLY A 207 -1.56 19.09 4.08
C GLY A 207 -2.46 19.46 2.91
N TRP A 208 -2.46 18.66 1.86
CA TRP A 208 -3.44 18.75 0.78
C TRP A 208 -4.67 17.93 1.12
N VAL A 209 -5.68 18.59 1.69
CA VAL A 209 -6.96 17.94 2.00
C VAL A 209 -7.80 17.82 0.73
N GLY A 210 -7.97 16.59 0.25
CA GLY A 210 -8.73 16.26 -0.95
C GLY A 210 -8.14 15.10 -1.72
N PHE A 211 -8.71 14.81 -2.89
CA PHE A 211 -8.18 13.84 -3.84
C PHE A 211 -7.80 14.54 -5.15
N SER A 212 -6.55 14.36 -5.58
CA SER A 212 -6.05 14.89 -6.85
C SER A 212 -5.05 13.91 -7.43
N VAL A 213 -5.42 13.28 -8.56
CA VAL A 213 -4.53 12.38 -9.29
C VAL A 213 -3.26 13.11 -9.71
N LYS A 214 -3.41 14.32 -10.28
CA LYS A 214 -2.28 15.18 -10.67
C LYS A 214 -1.31 15.42 -9.51
N MET A 215 -1.81 15.73 -8.31
CA MET A 215 -0.96 15.96 -7.13
C MET A 215 -0.34 14.66 -6.62
N ALA A 216 -1.05 13.53 -6.68
CA ALA A 216 -0.49 12.23 -6.31
C ALA A 216 0.73 11.89 -7.18
N HIS A 217 0.64 12.04 -8.50
CA HIS A 217 1.77 11.84 -9.42
C HIS A 217 2.94 12.79 -9.12
N ARG A 218 2.64 14.06 -8.84
CA ARG A 218 3.65 15.07 -8.51
C ARG A 218 4.36 14.84 -7.19
N ILE A 219 3.63 14.39 -6.16
CA ILE A 219 4.23 13.95 -4.89
C ILE A 219 5.08 12.72 -5.12
N THR A 220 4.57 11.72 -5.83
CA THR A 220 5.34 10.50 -6.14
C THR A 220 6.62 10.80 -6.91
N ALA A 221 6.61 11.77 -7.84
CA ALA A 221 7.81 12.18 -8.57
C ALA A 221 8.77 13.05 -7.74
N GLY A 222 8.24 14.04 -7.02
CA GLY A 222 9.02 15.06 -6.33
C GLY A 222 9.48 14.69 -4.92
N ALA A 223 8.85 13.72 -4.26
CA ALA A 223 9.29 13.24 -2.95
C ALA A 223 10.56 12.40 -3.07
N ASP A 224 11.41 12.47 -2.05
CA ASP A 224 12.56 11.57 -1.87
C ASP A 224 12.09 10.24 -1.25
N VAL A 225 11.15 10.33 -0.31
CA VAL A 225 10.58 9.19 0.43
C VAL A 225 9.06 9.19 0.29
N LEU A 226 8.46 8.01 0.09
CA LEU A 226 7.02 7.83 0.24
C LEU A 226 6.76 6.98 1.48
N LEU A 227 5.93 7.48 2.39
CA LEU A 227 5.64 6.86 3.68
C LEU A 227 4.28 6.16 3.64
N MET A 228 4.25 4.88 4.02
CA MET A 228 3.06 4.04 4.06
C MET A 228 2.97 3.32 5.42
N PRO A 229 2.51 4.00 6.48
CA PRO A 229 2.45 3.44 7.83
C PRO A 229 1.17 2.62 8.06
N SER A 230 0.58 2.07 7.00
CA SER A 230 -0.70 1.36 7.02
C SER A 230 -0.67 0.20 8.00
N ARG A 231 -1.67 0.12 8.88
CA ARG A 231 -1.90 -1.05 9.77
C ARG A 231 -2.35 -2.27 8.99
N PHE A 232 -2.98 -2.04 7.85
CA PHE A 232 -3.52 -3.07 6.99
C PHE A 232 -3.49 -2.61 5.54
N GLU A 233 -2.74 -3.33 4.69
CA GLU A 233 -2.57 -2.98 3.29
C GLU A 233 -2.54 -4.24 2.43
N PRO A 234 -3.70 -4.73 1.97
CA PRO A 234 -3.80 -6.05 1.37
C PRO A 234 -3.00 -6.11 0.05
N CYS A 235 -3.02 -5.05 -0.76
CA CYS A 235 -2.22 -4.94 -1.98
C CYS A 235 -1.06 -3.96 -1.82
N GLY A 236 -1.37 -2.71 -1.46
CA GLY A 236 -0.46 -1.58 -1.55
C GLY A 236 -0.05 -1.31 -3.00
N LEU A 237 -0.46 -0.18 -3.58
CA LEU A 237 0.04 0.24 -4.91
C LEU A 237 1.08 1.35 -4.79
N ASN A 238 1.01 2.14 -3.72
CA ASN A 238 1.88 3.29 -3.52
C ASN A 238 3.37 2.92 -3.49
N GLN A 239 3.74 1.75 -2.98
CA GLN A 239 5.13 1.30 -2.96
C GLN A 239 5.64 0.94 -4.35
N LEU A 240 4.76 0.41 -5.21
CA LEU A 240 5.08 0.15 -6.61
C LEU A 240 5.27 1.47 -7.35
N TYR A 241 4.38 2.44 -7.14
CA TYR A 241 4.51 3.79 -7.69
C TYR A 241 5.78 4.49 -7.19
N ALA A 242 6.09 4.38 -5.90
CA ALA A 242 7.31 4.96 -5.33
C ALA A 242 8.54 4.41 -6.04
N MET A 243 8.66 3.08 -6.11
CA MET A 243 9.79 2.40 -6.77
C MET A 243 9.92 2.78 -8.24
N ALA A 244 8.81 2.79 -8.99
CA ALA A 244 8.79 3.17 -10.41
C ALA A 244 9.30 4.61 -10.67
N TYR A 245 9.14 5.50 -9.70
CA TYR A 245 9.56 6.91 -9.79
C TYR A 245 10.92 7.18 -9.11
N GLY A 246 11.60 6.16 -8.61
CA GLY A 246 12.84 6.32 -7.85
C GLY A 246 12.64 7.07 -6.53
N THR A 247 11.43 7.01 -5.97
CA THR A 247 11.09 7.47 -4.62
C THR A 247 11.21 6.28 -3.68
N VAL A 248 11.93 6.45 -2.58
CA VAL A 248 12.21 5.29 -1.71
C VAL A 248 11.04 5.05 -0.76
N PRO A 249 10.41 3.87 -0.76
CA PRO A 249 9.32 3.56 0.14
C PRO A 249 9.83 3.33 1.58
N VAL A 250 9.10 3.88 2.55
CA VAL A 250 9.21 3.53 3.97
C VAL A 250 7.84 3.00 4.42
N VAL A 251 7.78 1.74 4.82
CA VAL A 251 6.50 1.01 4.98
C VAL A 251 6.38 0.32 6.33
N HIS A 252 5.15 0.15 6.81
CA HIS A 252 4.85 -0.87 7.80
C HIS A 252 4.82 -2.24 7.12
N ALA A 253 5.47 -3.25 7.69
CA ALA A 253 5.68 -4.58 7.10
C ALA A 253 4.41 -5.47 7.16
N VAL A 254 3.34 -5.03 6.50
CA VAL A 254 2.03 -5.73 6.42
C VAL A 254 1.61 -5.98 4.98
N GLY A 255 0.81 -7.02 4.78
CA GLY A 255 0.19 -7.41 3.51
C GLY A 255 1.17 -7.33 2.35
N GLY A 256 0.75 -6.63 1.28
CA GLY A 256 1.57 -6.49 0.08
C GLY A 256 2.81 -5.61 0.26
N LEU A 257 2.85 -4.74 1.28
CA LEU A 257 4.04 -3.92 1.57
C LEU A 257 5.21 -4.80 2.02
N ARG A 258 4.93 -5.83 2.82
CA ARG A 258 5.94 -6.81 3.27
C ARG A 258 6.54 -7.61 2.12
N ASP A 259 5.71 -7.97 1.14
CA ASP A 259 6.14 -8.79 0.01
C ASP A 259 6.97 -8.00 -1.01
N THR A 260 6.76 -6.68 -1.08
CA THR A 260 7.30 -5.83 -2.14
C THR A 260 8.47 -4.96 -1.70
N VAL A 261 8.49 -4.50 -0.44
CA VAL A 261 9.55 -3.62 0.05
C VAL A 261 10.50 -4.42 0.95
N HIS A 262 11.53 -4.98 0.32
CA HIS A 262 12.61 -5.63 1.05
C HIS A 262 13.49 -4.57 1.75
N GLN A 263 13.75 -4.79 3.04
CA GLN A 263 14.58 -3.94 3.89
C GLN A 263 15.96 -3.73 3.25
N PHE A 264 16.42 -2.47 3.22
CA PHE A 264 17.74 -2.12 2.73
C PHE A 264 18.83 -2.71 3.61
N ASP A 265 19.76 -3.43 2.97
CA ASP A 265 20.98 -3.95 3.57
C ASP A 265 22.19 -3.22 2.97
N PRO A 266 22.86 -2.35 3.74
CA PRO A 266 24.00 -1.57 3.26
C PRO A 266 25.26 -2.40 3.04
N TYR A 267 25.36 -3.61 3.62
CA TYR A 267 26.55 -4.45 3.45
C TYR A 267 26.55 -5.14 2.08
N ASN A 268 25.37 -5.57 1.64
CA ASN A 268 25.18 -6.25 0.36
C ASN A 268 24.66 -5.33 -0.75
N GLU A 269 24.30 -4.08 -0.42
CA GLU A 269 23.66 -3.13 -1.34
C GLU A 269 22.40 -3.71 -2.00
N THR A 270 21.57 -4.37 -1.19
CA THR A 270 20.31 -5.00 -1.59
C THR A 270 19.13 -4.38 -0.87
N GLY A 271 17.91 -4.67 -1.35
CA GLY A 271 16.68 -4.10 -0.81
C GLY A 271 16.20 -2.87 -1.59
N LEU A 272 14.96 -2.49 -1.29
CA LEU A 272 14.16 -1.55 -2.06
C LEU A 272 13.63 -0.37 -1.21
N GLY A 273 13.80 -0.42 0.10
CA GLY A 273 13.39 0.65 1.01
C GLY A 273 13.57 0.28 2.47
N TRP A 274 12.78 0.89 3.36
CA TRP A 274 12.75 0.53 4.78
C TRP A 274 11.39 -0.01 5.16
N ALA A 275 11.39 -1.06 5.97
CA ALA A 275 10.20 -1.66 6.53
C ALA A 275 10.32 -1.65 8.06
N PHE A 276 9.21 -1.38 8.76
CA PHE A 276 9.14 -1.51 10.21
C PHE A 276 8.04 -2.49 10.61
N GLU A 277 8.27 -3.27 11.66
CA GLU A 277 7.46 -4.48 11.94
C GLU A 277 6.21 -4.23 12.77
N ARG A 278 6.21 -3.18 13.59
CA ARG A 278 5.09 -2.87 14.48
C ARG A 278 4.55 -1.50 14.19
N ALA A 279 3.23 -1.40 14.19
CA ALA A 279 2.50 -0.20 13.88
C ALA A 279 2.53 0.79 15.08
N GLU A 280 3.72 1.25 15.45
CA GLU A 280 4.03 2.09 16.59
C GLU A 280 4.87 3.30 16.13
N ALA A 281 4.61 4.49 16.67
CA ALA A 281 5.30 5.71 16.26
C ALA A 281 6.83 5.63 16.46
N GLY A 282 7.29 4.97 17.53
CA GLY A 282 8.71 4.76 17.76
C GLY A 282 9.40 3.95 16.66
N ARG A 283 8.73 2.91 16.13
CA ARG A 283 9.27 2.07 15.04
C ARG A 283 9.27 2.81 13.70
N LEU A 284 8.24 3.60 13.45
CA LEU A 284 8.21 4.51 12.31
C LEU A 284 9.38 5.50 12.37
N ILE A 285 9.62 6.12 13.53
CA ILE A 285 10.74 7.05 13.75
C ILE A 285 12.09 6.37 13.50
N ASP A 286 12.30 5.16 14.01
CA ASP A 286 13.55 4.43 13.80
C ASP A 286 13.80 4.11 12.31
N ALA A 287 12.76 3.68 11.58
CA ALA A 287 12.85 3.44 10.14
C ALA A 287 13.16 4.74 9.36
N LEU A 288 12.45 5.84 9.67
CA LEU A 288 12.74 7.13 9.07
C LEU A 288 14.15 7.61 9.40
N ARG A 289 14.61 7.44 10.64
CA ARG A 289 15.97 7.84 11.05
C ARG A 289 17.03 7.12 10.21
N ASN A 290 16.89 5.81 10.02
CA ASN A 290 17.81 5.02 9.20
C ASN A 290 17.75 5.44 7.72
N CYS A 291 16.54 5.64 7.19
CA CYS A 291 16.29 6.12 5.84
C CYS A 291 16.98 7.47 5.57
N LEU A 292 16.75 8.44 6.44
CA LEU A 292 17.28 9.79 6.32
C LEU A 292 18.80 9.82 6.53
N ASN A 293 19.35 8.98 7.41
CA ASN A 293 20.79 8.82 7.54
C ASN A 293 21.44 8.36 6.23
N THR A 294 20.84 7.39 5.53
CA THR A 294 21.28 6.98 4.19
C THR A 294 21.15 8.12 3.19
N TYR A 295 20.03 8.85 3.21
CA TYR A 295 19.82 10.00 2.34
C TYR A 295 20.91 11.07 2.48
N TRP A 296 21.29 11.45 3.70
CA TRP A 296 22.26 12.52 3.94
C TRP A 296 23.70 12.06 3.74
N ASN A 297 24.05 10.88 4.28
CA ASN A 297 25.45 10.49 4.44
C ASN A 297 25.95 9.49 3.38
N TYR A 298 25.06 8.84 2.64
CA TYR A 298 25.40 7.73 1.73
C TYR A 298 24.73 7.88 0.37
N LYS A 299 25.09 8.94 -0.36
CA LYS A 299 24.48 9.30 -1.66
C LYS A 299 24.56 8.17 -2.69
N SER A 300 25.70 7.47 -2.78
CA SER A 300 25.85 6.33 -3.71
C SER A 300 24.87 5.19 -3.42
N SER A 301 24.68 4.85 -2.15
CA SER A 301 23.74 3.82 -1.71
C SER A 301 22.29 4.26 -1.95
N TRP A 302 22.00 5.55 -1.74
CA TRP A 302 20.69 6.13 -2.06
C TRP A 302 20.38 6.03 -3.55
N GLU A 303 21.31 6.42 -4.43
CA GLU A 303 21.12 6.26 -5.87
C GLU A 303 20.94 4.79 -6.27
N GLY A 304 21.67 3.88 -5.62
CA GLY A 304 21.52 2.44 -5.79
C GLY A 304 20.09 1.98 -5.46
N LEU A 305 19.54 2.42 -4.32
CA LEU A 305 18.16 2.14 -3.92
C LEU A 305 17.16 2.62 -4.98
N GLN A 306 17.28 3.87 -5.43
CA GLN A 306 16.38 4.44 -6.43
C GLN A 306 16.43 3.65 -7.75
N LYS A 307 17.64 3.34 -8.23
CA LYS A 307 17.83 2.59 -9.48
C LYS A 307 17.27 1.18 -9.35
N ARG A 308 17.54 0.46 -8.25
CA ARG A 308 16.99 -0.90 -8.01
C ARG A 308 15.47 -0.91 -8.04
N GLY A 309 14.83 0.08 -7.42
CA GLY A 309 13.37 0.25 -7.46
C GLY A 309 12.85 0.47 -8.88
N MET A 310 13.45 1.40 -9.63
CA MET A 310 13.02 1.73 -11.00
C MET A 310 13.25 0.60 -12.01
N THR A 311 14.15 -0.33 -11.72
CA THR A 311 14.44 -1.50 -12.58
C THR A 311 13.58 -2.72 -12.28
N GLN A 312 12.75 -2.70 -11.24
CA GLN A 312 11.83 -3.81 -10.96
C GLN A 312 10.81 -3.94 -12.09
N ASP A 313 10.46 -5.18 -12.45
CA ASP A 313 9.28 -5.43 -13.26
C ASP A 313 8.04 -5.35 -12.37
N LEU A 314 7.36 -4.22 -12.45
CA LEU A 314 6.14 -3.92 -11.69
C LEU A 314 4.89 -4.00 -12.57
N SER A 315 5.01 -4.54 -13.78
CA SER A 315 3.90 -4.65 -14.73
C SER A 315 2.88 -5.72 -14.32
N TRP A 316 1.72 -5.71 -14.98
CA TRP A 316 0.73 -6.76 -14.82
C TRP A 316 1.12 -8.09 -15.46
N ASP A 317 2.09 -8.14 -16.37
CA ASP A 317 2.41 -9.35 -17.13
C ASP A 317 2.82 -10.50 -16.21
N ASN A 318 3.71 -10.23 -15.24
CA ASN A 318 4.13 -11.22 -14.25
C ASN A 318 2.99 -11.64 -13.31
N ALA A 319 2.13 -10.69 -12.92
CA ALA A 319 0.96 -11.01 -12.10
C ALA A 319 -0.04 -11.88 -12.89
N ALA A 320 -0.33 -11.53 -14.15
CA ALA A 320 -1.23 -12.24 -15.04
C ALA A 320 -0.80 -13.69 -15.25
N GLN A 321 0.50 -13.94 -15.45
CA GLN A 321 1.05 -15.29 -15.53
C GLN A 321 0.73 -16.12 -14.27
N GLN A 322 0.85 -15.54 -13.08
CA GLN A 322 0.50 -16.23 -11.83
C GLN A 322 -1.02 -16.47 -11.71
N TYR A 323 -1.85 -15.55 -12.20
CA TYR A 323 -3.30 -15.77 -12.28
C TYR A 323 -3.63 -16.93 -13.22
N GLU A 324 -2.99 -17.01 -14.39
CA GLU A 324 -3.18 -18.11 -15.35
C GLU A 324 -2.87 -19.47 -14.73
N GLU A 325 -1.78 -19.58 -13.96
CA GLU A 325 -1.45 -20.82 -13.24
C GLU A 325 -2.56 -21.23 -12.26
N VAL A 326 -3.17 -20.28 -11.54
CA VAL A 326 -4.30 -20.55 -10.64
C VAL A 326 -5.53 -21.03 -11.42
N LEU A 327 -5.85 -20.37 -12.53
CA LEU A 327 -6.99 -20.72 -13.38
C LEU A 327 -6.81 -22.13 -13.97
N VAL A 328 -5.59 -22.46 -14.40
CA VAL A 328 -5.23 -23.81 -14.88
C VAL A 328 -5.32 -24.83 -13.74
N ALA A 329 -4.80 -24.52 -12.55
CA ALA A 329 -4.89 -25.41 -11.40
C ALA A 329 -6.34 -25.67 -10.95
N ALA A 330 -7.23 -24.67 -11.03
CA ALA A 330 -8.66 -24.82 -10.76
C ALA A 330 -9.33 -25.79 -11.75
N LYS A 331 -8.86 -25.83 -13.00
CA LYS A 331 -9.40 -26.75 -14.01
C LYS A 331 -9.10 -28.22 -13.70
N TYR A 332 -7.92 -28.52 -13.14
CA TYR A 332 -7.41 -29.90 -13.03
C TYR A 332 -7.40 -30.50 -11.61
N HIS A 333 -7.60 -29.69 -10.56
CA HIS A 333 -7.67 -30.18 -9.18
C HIS A 333 -9.09 -30.01 -8.64
N TRP A 334 -9.65 -31.10 -8.09
CA TRP A 334 -10.97 -31.20 -7.47
C TRP A 334 -10.88 -31.53 -5.99
#